data_AF-A0A177NMF9-F1
#
_entry.id   AF-A0A177NMF9-F1
#
_cell.length_a   1.000
_cell.length_b   1.000
_cell.length_c   1.000
_cell.angle_alpha   90.00
_cell.angle_beta   90.00
_cell.angle_gamma   90.00
#
_symmetry.space_group_name_H-M   'P 1'
#
loop_
_entity.id
_entity.type
_entity.pdbx_description
1 polymer ?
#
loop_
_entity_poly.entity_id
_entity_poly.type
_entity_poly.pdbx_seq_one_letter_code
_entity_poly.pdbx_strand_id
1 'polypeptide(L)'
;MSLGYYRYIKGRLVVRQRQSPDGDSMRFIADDMALFKGLPRFARPSEAGGEESYQLRFQAIDSPELHYGGAEQPHGLESRNGLLEWLGVDPAGWDWAVAPSGFAWETEAAILCDGFEGHGRPIAFVLPRQKIKDGADVKLTKALLGKTYNYHAAASGLAYLGLYSGGLSFDTQTRLIAAYQQAKTARLGIWRLDRSRRFTVSTLDDLGPETGVLVYPKIFRRCVDALRWVGGEFEPGRDLDNFLAERTGEDDQLLVRSIYGGQVKIRLSQVLEQLNSQIRIELDLNTVEFVSK
;
A
#
# COMPACT_ATOMS: atom_id res chain seq x y z
N MET A 1 17.06 1.84 10.10
CA MET A 1 15.94 2.77 10.34
C MET A 1 16.24 4.05 9.60
N SER A 2 15.27 4.59 8.85
CA SER A 2 15.43 5.85 8.12
C SER A 2 15.70 7.01 9.09
N LEU A 3 16.60 7.92 8.71
CA LEU A 3 16.87 9.17 9.44
C LEU A 3 15.73 10.20 9.28
N GLY A 4 14.71 9.87 8.48
CA GLY A 4 13.57 10.74 8.21
C GLY A 4 13.89 11.89 7.27
N TYR A 5 14.98 11.78 6.51
CA TYR A 5 15.31 12.69 5.41
C TYR A 5 14.96 12.05 4.08
N TYR A 6 14.34 12.82 3.21
CA TYR A 6 13.88 12.38 1.90
C TYR A 6 14.26 13.43 0.86
N ARG A 7 14.59 12.97 -0.34
CA ARG A 7 14.76 13.87 -1.47
C ARG A 7 13.40 14.38 -1.91
N TYR A 8 13.25 15.70 -1.92
CA TYR A 8 12.10 16.37 -2.48
C TYR A 8 12.25 16.46 -4.00
N ILE A 9 11.36 15.82 -4.75
CA ILE A 9 11.39 15.78 -6.22
C ILE A 9 10.05 16.32 -6.73
N LYS A 10 10.10 17.39 -7.53
CA LYS A 10 8.94 17.96 -8.22
C LYS A 10 8.63 17.18 -9.48
N GLY A 11 7.35 17.15 -9.84
CA GLY A 11 6.90 16.50 -11.05
C GLY A 11 5.40 16.58 -11.22
N ARG A 12 4.86 15.60 -11.95
CA ARG A 12 3.44 15.45 -12.23
C ARG A 12 3.03 14.02 -11.92
N LEU A 13 1.91 13.85 -11.24
CA LEU A 13 1.21 12.58 -11.22
C LEU A 13 0.45 12.44 -12.53
N VAL A 14 0.45 11.25 -13.11
CA VAL A 14 -0.11 11.02 -14.45
C VAL A 14 -0.93 9.75 -14.51
N VAL A 15 -1.94 9.79 -15.37
CA VAL A 15 -2.68 8.63 -15.87
C VAL A 15 -2.72 8.74 -17.38
N ARG A 16 -2.22 7.71 -18.06
CA ARG A 16 -2.28 7.59 -19.52
C ARG A 16 -3.16 6.40 -19.90
N GLN A 17 -3.49 6.29 -21.18
CA GLN A 17 -4.24 5.15 -21.71
C GLN A 17 -3.75 3.79 -21.17
N ARG A 18 -4.68 2.87 -20.95
CA ARG A 18 -4.49 1.52 -20.40
C ARG A 18 -3.93 1.46 -18.98
N GLN A 19 -3.90 2.57 -18.25
CA GLN A 19 -3.53 2.59 -16.84
C GLN A 19 -4.79 2.63 -15.98
N SER A 20 -4.70 2.04 -14.79
CA SER A 20 -5.75 2.12 -13.77
C SER A 20 -5.17 2.69 -12.49
N PRO A 21 -5.80 3.75 -11.96
CA PRO A 21 -5.84 4.12 -10.57
C PRO A 21 -5.67 3.00 -9.57
N ASP A 22 -4.85 3.15 -8.54
CA ASP A 22 -5.09 2.43 -7.28
C ASP A 22 -5.07 3.41 -6.11
N GLY A 23 -5.44 2.95 -4.91
CA GLY A 23 -5.50 3.78 -3.72
C GLY A 23 -4.12 4.14 -3.12
N ASP A 24 -3.05 3.45 -3.54
CA ASP A 24 -1.71 3.55 -2.96
C ASP A 24 -0.57 3.58 -4.02
N SER A 25 -0.92 3.77 -5.29
CA SER A 25 0.05 3.82 -6.37
C SER A 25 -0.45 4.68 -7.54
N MET A 26 0.47 5.39 -8.19
CA MET A 26 0.19 6.18 -9.38
C MET A 26 1.51 6.43 -10.12
N ARG A 27 1.42 6.71 -11.42
CA ARG A 27 2.61 7.10 -12.19
C ARG A 27 3.03 8.52 -11.90
N PHE A 28 4.34 8.75 -11.96
CA PHE A 28 4.95 10.04 -11.73
C PHE A 28 6.04 10.32 -12.77
N ILE A 29 6.02 11.55 -13.27
CA ILE A 29 7.04 12.10 -14.18
C ILE A 29 7.71 13.24 -13.43
N ALA A 30 8.99 13.11 -13.08
CA ALA A 30 9.73 14.19 -12.46
C ALA A 30 10.07 15.30 -13.46
N ASP A 31 10.15 16.53 -12.96
CA ASP A 31 10.68 17.67 -13.72
C ASP A 31 12.16 17.43 -14.08
N ASP A 32 12.90 16.77 -13.19
CA ASP A 32 14.27 16.28 -13.42
C ASP A 32 14.43 14.82 -12.98
N MET A 33 14.43 13.91 -13.96
CA MET A 33 14.62 12.47 -13.73
C MET A 33 16.01 12.12 -13.19
N ALA A 34 17.02 12.99 -13.32
CA ALA A 34 18.34 12.74 -12.76
C ALA A 34 18.34 12.76 -11.23
N LEU A 35 17.34 13.35 -10.58
CA LEU A 35 17.24 13.44 -9.11
C LEU A 35 17.06 12.07 -8.43
N PHE A 36 16.58 11.05 -9.16
CA PHE A 36 16.53 9.68 -8.67
C PHE A 36 17.90 8.99 -8.65
N LYS A 37 18.85 9.45 -9.48
CA LYS A 37 20.19 8.84 -9.54
C LYS A 37 20.88 8.99 -8.19
N GLY A 38 21.46 7.90 -7.71
CA GLY A 38 22.14 7.84 -6.41
C GLY A 38 21.20 7.62 -5.23
N LEU A 39 19.88 7.54 -5.43
CA LEU A 39 19.00 7.01 -4.38
C LEU A 39 19.28 5.51 -4.16
N PRO A 40 19.14 5.01 -2.91
CA PRO A 40 19.26 3.60 -2.61
C PRO A 40 18.41 2.72 -3.54
N ARG A 41 19.02 1.64 -4.04
CA ARG A 41 18.40 0.66 -4.96
C ARG A 41 17.86 1.26 -6.26
N PHE A 42 18.42 2.40 -6.70
CA PHE A 42 18.03 3.06 -7.94
C PHE A 42 17.75 2.09 -9.10
N ALA A 43 16.57 2.22 -9.69
CA ALA A 43 16.17 1.56 -10.92
C ALA A 43 15.89 2.63 -11.98
N ARG A 44 16.09 2.28 -13.26
CA ARG A 44 15.78 3.17 -14.39
C ARG A 44 14.27 3.35 -14.52
N PRO A 45 13.79 4.51 -15.04
CA PRO A 45 12.38 4.69 -15.29
C PRO A 45 11.90 3.69 -16.36
N SER A 46 10.61 3.39 -16.31
CA SER A 46 9.93 2.64 -17.37
C SER A 46 9.30 3.61 -18.35
N GLU A 47 9.12 3.22 -19.60
CA GLU A 47 8.30 3.99 -20.53
C GLU A 47 6.83 3.56 -20.41
N ALA A 48 5.93 4.54 -20.34
CA ALA A 48 4.50 4.28 -20.43
C ALA A 48 3.77 5.42 -21.14
N GLY A 49 3.05 5.10 -22.21
CA GLY A 49 2.40 6.11 -23.04
C GLY A 49 3.40 7.00 -23.79
N GLY A 50 4.60 6.50 -24.09
CA GLY A 50 5.65 7.24 -24.80
C GLY A 50 6.49 8.19 -23.92
N GLU A 51 6.27 8.20 -22.61
CA GLU A 51 6.99 9.05 -21.65
C GLU A 51 7.69 8.20 -20.58
N GLU A 52 8.94 8.55 -20.25
CA GLU A 52 9.63 7.97 -19.10
C GLU A 52 8.90 8.36 -17.82
N SER A 53 8.58 7.36 -17.00
CA SER A 53 7.86 7.53 -15.74
C SER A 53 8.15 6.40 -14.78
N TYR A 54 7.88 6.67 -13.50
CA TYR A 54 7.90 5.65 -12.46
C TYR A 54 6.49 5.33 -11.99
N GLN A 55 6.18 4.06 -11.82
CA GLN A 55 5.07 3.67 -10.95
C GLN A 55 5.53 3.86 -9.51
N LEU A 56 4.92 4.78 -8.77
CA LEU A 56 5.24 4.99 -7.36
C LEU A 56 4.61 3.90 -6.49
N ARG A 57 5.31 3.52 -5.41
CA ARG A 57 4.69 2.89 -4.24
C ARG A 57 4.50 3.98 -3.19
N PHE A 58 3.27 4.24 -2.77
CA PHE A 58 3.04 5.22 -1.71
C PHE A 58 3.53 4.62 -0.39
N GLN A 59 4.46 5.32 0.25
CA GLN A 59 5.11 4.88 1.48
C GLN A 59 4.10 4.68 2.61
N ALA A 60 4.29 3.59 3.38
CA ALA A 60 3.56 3.30 4.62
C ALA A 60 2.05 3.01 4.51
N ILE A 61 1.47 2.94 3.31
CA ILE A 61 0.07 2.59 3.09
C ILE A 61 -0.07 1.40 2.14
N ASP A 62 -1.14 0.64 2.27
CA ASP A 62 -1.54 -0.47 1.39
C ASP A 62 -3.07 -0.37 1.23
N SER A 63 -3.56 -0.06 0.03
CA SER A 63 -5.01 0.06 -0.22
C SER A 63 -5.63 -1.31 -0.52
N PRO A 64 -6.94 -1.50 -0.28
CA PRO A 64 -7.67 -2.65 -0.83
C PRO A 64 -7.41 -2.79 -2.33
N GLU A 65 -7.22 -4.03 -2.77
CA GLU A 65 -6.76 -4.36 -4.12
C GLU A 65 -7.85 -4.12 -5.16
N LEU A 66 -7.51 -3.49 -6.29
CA LEU A 66 -8.35 -3.47 -7.48
C LEU A 66 -7.93 -4.48 -8.54
N HIS A 67 -6.68 -4.96 -8.57
CA HIS A 67 -6.15 -5.69 -9.74
C HIS A 67 -5.17 -6.84 -9.42
N TYR A 68 -5.31 -7.55 -8.30
CA TYR A 68 -4.33 -8.56 -7.90
C TYR A 68 -4.53 -9.92 -8.59
N GLY A 69 -3.82 -10.12 -9.70
CA GLY A 69 -3.90 -11.35 -10.50
C GLY A 69 -5.30 -11.62 -11.08
N GLY A 70 -6.11 -10.57 -11.26
CA GLY A 70 -7.52 -10.68 -11.66
C GLY A 70 -8.50 -10.89 -10.51
N ALA A 71 -8.07 -10.71 -9.26
CA ALA A 71 -8.95 -10.64 -8.09
C ALA A 71 -8.96 -9.21 -7.54
N GLU A 72 -10.12 -8.80 -7.00
CA GLU A 72 -10.36 -7.47 -6.44
C GLU A 72 -10.98 -7.60 -5.05
N GLN A 73 -10.76 -6.60 -4.20
CA GLN A 73 -11.36 -6.52 -2.87
C GLN A 73 -12.55 -5.55 -2.84
N PRO A 74 -13.48 -5.76 -1.89
CA PRO A 74 -14.41 -4.72 -1.49
C PRO A 74 -13.68 -3.41 -1.18
N HIS A 75 -14.29 -2.28 -1.52
CA HIS A 75 -13.80 -0.94 -1.20
C HIS A 75 -12.49 -0.49 -1.86
N GLY A 76 -11.94 -1.26 -2.81
CA GLY A 76 -10.81 -0.80 -3.63
C GLY A 76 -11.14 0.48 -4.41
N LEU A 77 -12.37 0.58 -4.95
CA LEU A 77 -12.82 1.75 -5.70
C LEU A 77 -12.89 2.99 -4.81
N GLU A 78 -13.39 2.88 -3.58
CA GLU A 78 -13.47 3.97 -2.62
C GLU A 78 -12.08 4.47 -2.21
N SER A 79 -11.12 3.58 -2.03
CA SER A 79 -9.73 3.96 -1.76
C SER A 79 -9.09 4.70 -2.92
N ARG A 80 -9.27 4.22 -4.16
CA ARG A 80 -8.85 4.93 -5.38
C ARG A 80 -9.55 6.28 -5.52
N ASN A 81 -10.86 6.32 -5.32
CA ASN A 81 -11.67 7.53 -5.45
C ASN A 81 -11.26 8.59 -4.41
N GLY A 82 -10.94 8.17 -3.18
CA GLY A 82 -10.39 9.07 -2.16
C GLY A 82 -9.04 9.69 -2.56
N LEU A 83 -8.18 8.96 -3.29
CA LEU A 83 -6.97 9.54 -3.90
C LEU A 83 -7.34 10.59 -4.95
N LEU A 84 -8.26 10.26 -5.86
CA LEU A 84 -8.68 11.17 -6.93
C LEU A 84 -9.29 12.46 -6.35
N GLU A 85 -10.19 12.34 -5.38
CA GLU A 85 -10.79 13.49 -4.68
C GLU A 85 -9.74 14.34 -3.97
N TRP A 86 -8.76 13.71 -3.30
CA TRP A 86 -7.65 14.43 -2.67
C TRP A 86 -6.78 15.19 -3.69
N LEU A 87 -6.68 14.68 -4.93
CA LEU A 87 -6.03 15.34 -6.07
C LEU A 87 -6.92 16.39 -6.75
N GLY A 88 -8.14 16.62 -6.26
CA GLY A 88 -9.10 17.57 -6.82
C GLY A 88 -9.81 17.07 -8.07
N VAL A 89 -9.85 15.76 -8.28
CA VAL A 89 -10.53 15.10 -9.40
C VAL A 89 -11.87 14.56 -8.93
N ASP A 90 -12.93 14.82 -9.70
CA ASP A 90 -14.21 14.13 -9.53
C ASP A 90 -14.08 12.68 -10.05
N PRO A 91 -14.17 11.65 -9.18
CA PRO A 91 -14.06 10.27 -9.62
C PRO A 91 -15.18 9.84 -10.56
N ALA A 92 -16.34 10.51 -10.53
CA ALA A 92 -17.47 10.23 -11.42
C ALA A 92 -17.29 10.84 -12.82
N GLY A 93 -16.27 11.69 -13.01
CA GLY A 93 -16.01 12.34 -14.30
C GLY A 93 -15.56 11.39 -15.41
N TRP A 94 -15.04 10.20 -15.06
CA TRP A 94 -14.46 9.25 -16.01
C TRP A 94 -14.57 7.79 -15.53
N ASP A 95 -14.50 6.85 -16.47
CA ASP A 95 -14.27 5.44 -16.13
C ASP A 95 -12.79 5.22 -15.83
N TRP A 96 -12.48 5.02 -14.54
CA TRP A 96 -11.13 4.80 -14.02
C TRP A 96 -10.78 3.32 -13.90
N ALA A 97 -11.63 2.39 -14.34
CA ALA A 97 -11.31 0.95 -14.33
C ALA A 97 -10.13 0.64 -15.26
N VAL A 98 -10.17 1.19 -16.49
CA VAL A 98 -9.04 1.21 -17.41
C VAL A 98 -9.13 2.49 -18.25
N ALA A 99 -8.11 3.35 -18.16
CA ALA A 99 -8.08 4.58 -18.95
C ALA A 99 -8.24 4.29 -20.46
N PRO A 100 -9.19 4.93 -21.16
CA PRO A 100 -9.47 4.63 -22.56
C PRO A 100 -8.33 5.05 -23.50
N SER A 101 -8.38 4.61 -24.76
CA SER A 101 -7.38 5.01 -25.76
C SER A 101 -7.37 6.53 -25.94
N GLY A 102 -6.18 7.11 -26.01
CA GLY A 102 -5.99 8.57 -26.10
C GLY A 102 -6.22 9.34 -24.80
N PHE A 103 -6.57 8.67 -23.69
CA PHE A 103 -6.73 9.34 -22.40
C PHE A 103 -5.40 9.84 -21.84
N ALA A 104 -5.40 11.08 -21.37
CA ALA A 104 -4.32 11.69 -20.63
C ALA A 104 -4.88 12.58 -19.53
N TRP A 105 -4.49 12.28 -18.29
CA TRP A 105 -4.72 13.12 -17.14
C TRP A 105 -3.40 13.34 -16.40
N GLU A 106 -3.22 14.53 -15.86
CA GLU A 106 -2.06 14.87 -15.05
C GLU A 106 -2.34 16.00 -14.08
N THR A 107 -1.58 16.03 -12.99
CA THR A 107 -1.62 17.12 -12.01
C THR A 107 -0.24 17.37 -11.42
N GLU A 108 0.04 18.63 -11.12
CA GLU A 108 1.29 19.06 -10.50
C GLU A 108 1.41 18.49 -9.08
N ALA A 109 2.52 17.80 -8.81
CA ALA A 109 2.77 17.19 -7.52
C ALA A 109 4.26 17.29 -7.15
N ALA A 110 4.56 16.83 -5.95
CA ALA A 110 5.91 16.50 -5.55
C ALA A 110 5.90 15.18 -4.78
N ILE A 111 7.09 14.60 -4.65
CA ILE A 111 7.33 13.43 -3.82
C ILE A 111 8.46 13.68 -2.83
N LEU A 112 8.40 12.99 -1.71
CA LEU A 112 9.51 12.79 -0.78
C LEU A 112 9.94 11.34 -0.90
N CYS A 113 11.10 11.11 -1.50
CA CYS A 113 11.61 9.77 -1.83
C CYS A 113 12.98 9.54 -1.19
N ASP A 114 13.18 8.37 -0.58
CA ASP A 114 14.46 7.96 0.01
C ASP A 114 15.01 6.65 -0.57
N GLY A 115 14.37 6.09 -1.61
CA GLY A 115 14.85 4.90 -2.28
C GLY A 115 13.79 4.16 -3.08
N PHE A 116 14.19 2.98 -3.55
CA PHE A 116 13.38 2.09 -4.36
C PHE A 116 13.11 0.77 -3.63
N GLU A 117 11.94 0.19 -3.87
CA GLU A 117 11.63 -1.19 -3.43
C GLU A 117 12.25 -2.24 -4.37
N GLY A 118 12.13 -3.52 -4.01
CA GLY A 118 12.81 -4.63 -4.70
C GLY A 118 12.46 -4.80 -6.18
N HIS A 119 11.27 -4.39 -6.61
CA HIS A 119 10.82 -4.38 -8.00
C HIS A 119 11.11 -3.05 -8.73
N GLY A 120 11.89 -2.16 -8.14
CA GLY A 120 12.35 -0.93 -8.81
C GLY A 120 11.30 0.18 -8.87
N ARG A 121 10.27 0.16 -8.02
CA ARG A 121 9.40 1.32 -7.82
C ARG A 121 9.98 2.28 -6.78
N PRO A 122 9.99 3.60 -7.01
CA PRO A 122 10.30 4.56 -5.97
C PRO A 122 9.27 4.47 -4.85
N ILE A 123 9.75 4.48 -3.61
CA ILE A 123 8.92 4.56 -2.42
C ILE A 123 8.80 6.04 -2.05
N ALA A 124 7.57 6.54 -1.94
CA ALA A 124 7.34 7.98 -1.85
C ALA A 124 6.21 8.39 -0.92
N PHE A 125 6.41 9.48 -0.18
CA PHE A 125 5.29 10.29 0.28
C PHE A 125 4.89 11.27 -0.83
N VAL A 126 3.61 11.29 -1.19
CA VAL A 126 3.08 12.17 -2.23
C VAL A 126 2.44 13.39 -1.59
N LEU A 127 2.70 14.58 -2.14
CA LEU A 127 2.19 15.84 -1.63
C LEU A 127 2.01 16.87 -2.75
N PRO A 128 1.13 17.88 -2.58
CA PRO A 128 1.11 19.03 -3.48
C PRO A 128 2.47 19.74 -3.46
N ARG A 129 2.82 20.43 -4.54
CA ARG A 129 4.07 21.20 -4.61
C ARG A 129 4.19 22.17 -3.45
N GLN A 130 5.33 22.11 -2.77
CA GLN A 130 5.73 23.02 -1.71
C GLN A 130 6.77 24.03 -2.23
N LYS A 131 6.94 25.13 -1.49
CA LYS A 131 8.02 26.10 -1.72
C LYS A 131 9.37 25.55 -1.21
N ILE A 132 9.73 24.36 -1.68
CA ILE A 132 10.99 23.66 -1.39
C ILE A 132 11.79 23.60 -2.70
N LYS A 133 13.11 23.75 -2.60
CA LYS A 133 14.02 23.62 -3.74
C LYS A 133 13.97 22.17 -4.25
N ASP A 134 13.83 22.01 -5.56
CA ASP A 134 13.83 20.69 -6.17
C ASP A 134 15.18 19.99 -5.98
N GLY A 135 15.14 18.69 -5.68
CA GLY A 135 16.30 17.88 -5.33
C GLY A 135 16.85 18.08 -3.90
N ALA A 136 16.24 18.93 -3.07
CA ALA A 136 16.70 19.12 -1.70
C ALA A 136 16.37 17.90 -0.81
N ASP A 137 17.33 17.48 0.01
CA ASP A 137 17.09 16.48 1.06
C ASP A 137 16.45 17.18 2.27
N VAL A 138 15.20 16.82 2.59
CA VAL A 138 14.39 17.48 3.62
C VAL A 138 13.97 16.52 4.71
N LYS A 139 13.95 17.01 5.95
CA LYS A 139 13.42 16.25 7.08
C LYS A 139 11.89 16.21 7.03
N LEU A 140 11.31 15.01 7.12
CA LEU A 140 9.87 14.83 7.20
C LEU A 140 9.37 15.20 8.61
N THR A 141 9.00 16.46 8.77
CA THR A 141 8.40 16.96 10.02
C THR A 141 6.93 16.58 10.12
N LYS A 142 6.34 16.71 11.31
CA LYS A 142 4.88 16.56 11.52
C LYS A 142 4.07 17.41 10.52
N ALA A 143 4.48 18.67 10.34
CA ALA A 143 3.77 19.60 9.47
C ALA A 143 3.86 19.20 7.99
N LEU A 144 5.01 18.67 7.56
CA LEU A 144 5.17 18.20 6.19
C LEU A 144 4.44 16.86 5.96
N LEU A 145 4.52 15.92 6.91
CA LEU A 145 3.78 14.66 6.88
C LEU A 145 2.27 14.90 6.76
N GLY A 146 1.73 15.86 7.51
CA GLY A 146 0.31 16.22 7.46
C GLY A 146 -0.18 16.76 6.11
N LYS A 147 0.73 17.11 5.19
CA LYS A 147 0.41 17.52 3.81
C LYS A 147 0.46 16.39 2.81
N THR A 148 0.85 15.19 3.23
CA THR A 148 0.99 14.04 2.34
C THR A 148 -0.32 13.30 2.18
N TYR A 149 -0.57 12.75 1.00
CA TYR A 149 -1.68 11.84 0.77
C TYR A 149 -1.58 10.61 1.68
N ASN A 150 -0.37 10.10 1.93
CA ASN A 150 -0.16 8.92 2.76
C ASN A 150 -0.71 9.12 4.19
N TYR A 151 -0.46 10.30 4.78
CA TYR A 151 -1.03 10.65 6.07
C TYR A 151 -2.55 10.84 5.99
N HIS A 152 -3.05 11.50 4.93
CA HIS A 152 -4.48 11.67 4.70
C HIS A 152 -5.20 10.32 4.60
N ALA A 153 -4.70 9.39 3.79
CA ALA A 153 -5.26 8.07 3.61
C ALA A 153 -5.33 7.28 4.92
N ALA A 154 -4.27 7.33 5.74
CA ALA A 154 -4.25 6.71 7.06
C ALA A 154 -5.26 7.37 8.03
N ALA A 155 -5.33 8.70 8.06
CA ALA A 155 -6.18 9.47 8.97
C ALA A 155 -7.68 9.40 8.60
N SER A 156 -7.99 9.24 7.31
CA SER A 156 -9.36 9.16 6.80
C SER A 156 -9.86 7.72 6.62
N GLY A 157 -8.99 6.72 6.85
CA GLY A 157 -9.34 5.31 6.68
C GLY A 157 -9.53 4.91 5.23
N LEU A 158 -8.77 5.50 4.29
CA LEU A 158 -8.77 5.12 2.88
C LEU A 158 -7.76 4.00 2.59
N ALA A 159 -6.83 3.72 3.49
CA ALA A 159 -5.85 2.65 3.33
C ALA A 159 -5.46 2.03 4.67
N TYR A 160 -4.99 0.79 4.61
CA TYR A 160 -4.28 0.16 5.72
C TYR A 160 -2.88 0.74 5.84
N LEU A 161 -2.25 0.58 7.01
CA LEU A 161 -0.82 0.89 7.14
C LEU A 161 0.02 -0.28 6.64
N GLY A 162 0.80 -0.04 5.58
CA GLY A 162 1.75 -0.97 4.97
C GLY A 162 3.19 -0.64 5.36
N LEU A 163 3.58 -0.92 6.60
CA LEU A 163 4.91 -0.55 7.11
C LEU A 163 5.95 -1.58 6.71
N TYR A 164 7.09 -1.13 6.18
CA TYR A 164 8.23 -2.00 5.84
C TYR A 164 9.45 -1.72 6.72
N SER A 165 10.17 -2.79 7.05
CA SER A 165 11.27 -2.76 8.01
C SER A 165 12.32 -1.71 7.66
N GLY A 166 12.54 -0.76 8.56
CA GLY A 166 13.57 0.26 8.42
C GLY A 166 13.24 1.39 7.42
N GLY A 167 12.08 1.36 6.77
CA GLY A 167 11.65 2.36 5.78
C GLY A 167 11.19 3.69 6.38
N LEU A 168 10.94 3.75 7.69
CA LEU A 168 10.48 4.96 8.37
C LEU A 168 11.36 5.32 9.57
N SER A 169 11.37 6.61 9.90
CA SER A 169 11.82 7.06 11.22
C SER A 169 10.79 6.68 12.29
N PHE A 170 11.24 6.49 13.52
CA PHE A 170 10.34 6.16 14.65
C PHE A 170 9.24 7.21 14.86
N ASP A 171 9.56 8.50 14.72
CA ASP A 171 8.58 9.59 14.85
C ASP A 171 7.50 9.51 13.75
N THR A 172 7.90 9.29 12.50
CA THR A 172 6.97 9.14 11.37
C THR A 172 6.06 7.92 11.57
N GLN A 173 6.63 6.77 11.92
CA GLN A 173 5.88 5.54 12.18
C GLN A 173 4.84 5.75 13.31
N THR A 174 5.26 6.34 14.43
CA THR A 174 4.38 6.63 15.58
C THR A 174 3.22 7.54 15.18
N ARG A 175 3.46 8.55 14.36
CA ARG A 175 2.41 9.48 13.90
C ARG A 175 1.39 8.83 12.98
N LEU A 176 1.85 7.97 12.07
CA LEU A 176 0.97 7.21 11.18
C LEU A 176 0.12 6.21 11.96
N ILE A 177 0.73 5.46 12.89
CA ILE A 177 0.00 4.54 13.78
C ILE A 177 -1.06 5.29 14.59
N ALA A 178 -0.73 6.45 15.15
CA ALA A 178 -1.70 7.26 15.89
C ALA A 178 -2.87 7.74 15.00
N ALA A 179 -2.59 8.16 13.76
CA ALA A 179 -3.63 8.58 12.81
C ALA A 179 -4.55 7.40 12.43
N TYR A 180 -3.95 6.25 12.13
CA TYR A 180 -4.67 4.99 11.91
C TYR A 180 -5.58 4.62 13.08
N GLN A 181 -5.05 4.62 14.31
CA GLN A 181 -5.82 4.25 15.51
C GLN A 181 -7.01 5.17 15.74
N GLN A 182 -6.86 6.47 15.46
CA GLN A 182 -7.96 7.43 15.52
C GLN A 182 -9.02 7.11 14.46
N ALA A 183 -8.61 6.90 13.20
CA ALA A 183 -9.52 6.54 12.12
C ALA A 183 -10.28 5.24 12.41
N LYS A 184 -9.59 4.22 12.94
CA LYS A 184 -10.18 2.94 13.34
C LYS A 184 -11.18 3.08 14.47
N THR A 185 -10.83 3.82 15.52
CA THR A 185 -11.71 4.08 16.67
C THR A 185 -12.98 4.82 16.23
N ALA A 186 -12.83 5.79 15.33
CA ALA A 186 -13.94 6.54 14.74
C ALA A 186 -14.70 5.79 13.62
N ARG A 187 -14.27 4.56 13.28
CA ARG A 187 -14.85 3.73 12.20
C ARG A 187 -14.92 4.46 10.84
N LEU A 188 -13.88 5.21 10.51
CA LEU A 188 -13.80 5.93 9.23
C LEU A 188 -13.45 4.98 8.07
N GLY A 189 -13.96 5.28 6.89
CA GLY A 189 -13.58 4.59 5.64
C GLY A 189 -13.67 3.06 5.75
N ILE A 190 -12.58 2.37 5.44
CA ILE A 190 -12.47 0.90 5.46
C ILE A 190 -12.66 0.30 6.87
N TRP A 191 -12.39 1.06 7.93
CA TRP A 191 -12.40 0.54 9.31
C TRP A 191 -13.77 0.14 9.82
N ARG A 192 -14.86 0.60 9.18
CA ARG A 192 -16.21 0.15 9.51
C ARG A 192 -16.51 -1.27 9.02
N LEU A 193 -15.72 -1.79 8.08
CA LEU A 193 -15.93 -3.07 7.40
C LEU A 193 -14.79 -4.06 7.60
N ASP A 194 -13.60 -3.60 8.00
CA ASP A 194 -12.43 -4.43 8.23
C ASP A 194 -12.74 -5.70 9.06
N ARG A 195 -12.38 -6.85 8.50
CA ARG A 195 -12.48 -8.18 9.13
C ARG A 195 -11.13 -8.86 9.31
N SER A 196 -10.01 -8.14 9.13
CA SER A 196 -8.66 -8.72 9.17
C SER A 196 -8.33 -9.59 10.39
N ARG A 197 -8.93 -9.32 11.56
CA ARG A 197 -8.70 -10.12 12.78
C ARG A 197 -9.38 -11.48 12.75
N ARG A 198 -10.55 -11.59 12.10
CA ARG A 198 -11.32 -12.82 12.04
C ARG A 198 -12.27 -12.77 10.83
N PHE A 199 -12.10 -13.73 9.94
CA PHE A 199 -12.88 -13.82 8.70
C PHE A 199 -12.97 -15.27 8.23
N THR A 200 -13.77 -15.51 7.19
CA THR A 200 -13.97 -16.84 6.61
C THR A 200 -13.70 -16.77 5.12
N VAL A 201 -12.93 -17.73 4.61
CA VAL A 201 -12.61 -17.88 3.19
C VAL A 201 -12.63 -19.35 2.87
N SER A 202 -13.41 -19.73 1.86
CA SER A 202 -13.39 -21.05 1.24
C SER A 202 -13.09 -20.92 -0.24
N THR A 203 -13.54 -19.85 -0.89
CA THR A 203 -13.35 -19.57 -2.32
C THR A 203 -12.94 -18.11 -2.56
N LEU A 204 -12.64 -17.74 -3.81
CA LEU A 204 -12.35 -16.35 -4.17
C LEU A 204 -13.55 -15.42 -3.98
N ASP A 205 -14.79 -15.91 -4.13
CA ASP A 205 -16.00 -15.11 -3.99
C ASP A 205 -16.17 -14.56 -2.56
N ASP A 206 -15.65 -15.28 -1.57
CA ASP A 206 -15.63 -14.83 -0.16
C ASP A 206 -14.76 -13.58 0.05
N LEU A 207 -13.90 -13.23 -0.92
CA LEU A 207 -13.01 -12.07 -0.88
C LEU A 207 -13.33 -11.04 -1.97
N GLY A 208 -14.29 -11.33 -2.85
CA GLY A 208 -14.62 -10.51 -4.01
C GLY A 208 -15.38 -9.22 -3.67
N PRO A 209 -15.49 -8.27 -4.61
CA PRO A 209 -15.98 -6.93 -4.34
C PRO A 209 -17.47 -6.83 -3.99
N GLU A 210 -18.31 -7.78 -4.44
CA GLU A 210 -19.77 -7.70 -4.26
C GLU A 210 -20.23 -8.14 -2.87
N THR A 211 -19.73 -9.27 -2.38
CA THR A 211 -20.19 -9.91 -1.14
C THR A 211 -19.06 -10.32 -0.21
N GLY A 212 -17.81 -10.12 -0.62
CA GLY A 212 -16.65 -10.61 0.10
C GLY A 212 -16.31 -9.79 1.34
N VAL A 213 -15.39 -10.34 2.13
CA VAL A 213 -14.88 -9.70 3.34
C VAL A 213 -13.68 -8.81 3.03
N LEU A 214 -13.73 -7.58 3.55
CA LEU A 214 -12.59 -6.68 3.49
C LEU A 214 -11.53 -7.10 4.52
N VAL A 215 -10.32 -7.39 4.04
CA VAL A 215 -9.17 -7.78 4.88
C VAL A 215 -7.92 -7.02 4.46
N TYR A 216 -6.91 -7.06 5.31
CA TYR A 216 -5.63 -6.41 5.06
C TYR A 216 -5.05 -6.87 3.70
N PRO A 217 -4.60 -5.98 2.80
CA PRO A 217 -4.34 -6.32 1.39
C PRO A 217 -3.29 -7.41 1.22
N LYS A 218 -2.25 -7.41 2.06
CA LYS A 218 -1.25 -8.48 2.04
C LYS A 218 -1.81 -9.85 2.42
N ILE A 219 -2.79 -9.91 3.31
CA ILE A 219 -3.49 -11.16 3.67
C ILE A 219 -4.40 -11.60 2.54
N PHE A 220 -5.13 -10.68 1.92
CA PHE A 220 -5.90 -10.97 0.71
C PHE A 220 -5.02 -11.59 -0.39
N ARG A 221 -3.87 -10.97 -0.69
CA ARG A 221 -2.91 -11.50 -1.68
C ARG A 221 -2.51 -12.95 -1.36
N ARG A 222 -2.23 -13.26 -0.08
CA ARG A 222 -1.91 -14.63 0.35
C ARG A 222 -3.06 -15.60 0.22
N CYS A 223 -4.29 -15.17 0.55
CA CYS A 223 -5.48 -16.01 0.36
C CYS A 223 -5.70 -16.31 -1.13
N VAL A 224 -5.59 -15.30 -2.00
CA VAL A 224 -5.71 -15.46 -3.45
C VAL A 224 -4.67 -16.45 -4.00
N ASP A 225 -3.41 -16.29 -3.60
CA ASP A 225 -2.33 -17.19 -4.02
C ASP A 225 -2.57 -18.63 -3.52
N ALA A 226 -2.99 -18.79 -2.26
CA ALA A 226 -3.30 -20.08 -1.67
C ALA A 226 -4.49 -20.76 -2.38
N LEU A 227 -5.57 -20.03 -2.63
CA LEU A 227 -6.74 -20.54 -3.36
C LEU A 227 -6.36 -21.03 -4.76
N ARG A 228 -5.54 -20.26 -5.48
CA ARG A 228 -5.02 -20.68 -6.80
C ARG A 228 -4.13 -21.93 -6.70
N TRP A 229 -3.31 -22.01 -5.66
CA TRP A 229 -2.45 -23.16 -5.42
C TRP A 229 -3.27 -24.45 -5.19
N VAL A 230 -4.42 -24.36 -4.51
CA VAL A 230 -5.27 -25.53 -4.24
C VAL A 230 -6.30 -25.84 -5.32
N GLY A 231 -6.48 -24.93 -6.29
CA GLY A 231 -7.40 -25.12 -7.42
C GLY A 231 -8.75 -24.40 -7.30
N GLY A 232 -8.87 -23.46 -6.36
CA GLY A 232 -9.99 -22.52 -6.26
C GLY A 232 -10.83 -22.64 -4.98
N GLU A 233 -10.70 -23.73 -4.23
CA GLU A 233 -11.47 -23.98 -3.02
C GLU A 233 -10.58 -24.58 -1.93
N PHE A 234 -10.67 -24.04 -0.71
CA PHE A 234 -9.98 -24.59 0.46
C PHE A 234 -10.65 -25.86 0.96
N GLU A 235 -9.81 -26.84 1.29
CA GLU A 235 -10.21 -28.09 1.92
C GLU A 235 -9.35 -28.31 3.18
N PRO A 236 -9.81 -29.08 4.18
CA PRO A 236 -8.97 -29.41 5.33
C PRO A 236 -7.63 -30.02 4.91
N GLY A 237 -6.52 -29.39 5.30
CA GLY A 237 -5.16 -29.81 4.91
C GLY A 237 -4.70 -29.30 3.55
N ARG A 238 -5.51 -28.47 2.87
CA ARG A 238 -5.19 -27.73 1.64
C ARG A 238 -5.78 -26.33 1.76
N ASP A 239 -5.23 -25.56 2.67
CA ASP A 239 -5.67 -24.19 2.91
C ASP A 239 -4.49 -23.21 3.09
N LEU A 240 -4.76 -22.01 3.61
CA LEU A 240 -3.75 -20.96 3.72
C LEU A 240 -2.62 -21.34 4.69
N ASP A 241 -2.90 -22.04 5.79
CA ASP A 241 -1.82 -22.43 6.71
C ASP A 241 -0.85 -23.43 6.05
N ASN A 242 -1.39 -24.37 5.27
CA ASN A 242 -0.61 -25.36 4.53
C ASN A 242 0.17 -24.68 3.42
N PHE A 243 -0.46 -23.73 2.72
CA PHE A 243 0.21 -22.93 1.70
C PHE A 243 1.43 -22.19 2.26
N LEU A 244 1.30 -21.53 3.41
CA LEU A 244 2.42 -20.80 4.02
C LEU A 244 3.52 -21.75 4.51
N ALA A 245 3.16 -22.94 5.00
CA ALA A 245 4.12 -23.96 5.42
C ALA A 245 4.91 -24.54 4.23
N GLU A 246 4.23 -24.86 3.11
CA GLU A 246 4.87 -25.42 1.91
C GLU A 246 5.62 -24.37 1.09
N ARG A 247 5.05 -23.18 0.95
CA ARG A 247 5.61 -22.05 0.21
C ARG A 247 6.21 -21.05 1.19
N THR A 248 7.29 -21.46 1.84
CA THR A 248 8.01 -20.63 2.84
C THR A 248 8.46 -19.25 2.33
N GLY A 249 8.57 -19.09 1.00
CA GLY A 249 8.77 -17.79 0.36
C GLY A 249 7.60 -16.84 0.56
N GLU A 250 6.37 -17.33 0.64
CA GLU A 250 5.14 -16.56 0.88
C GLU A 250 4.80 -16.36 2.36
N ASP A 251 5.46 -17.09 3.25
CA ASP A 251 5.36 -16.89 4.69
C ASP A 251 6.12 -15.63 5.15
N ASP A 252 5.39 -14.53 5.14
CA ASP A 252 5.93 -13.20 5.32
C ASP A 252 6.59 -13.00 6.69
N GLN A 253 7.74 -12.32 6.69
CA GLN A 253 8.43 -11.95 7.92
C GLN A 253 7.92 -10.62 8.45
N LEU A 254 7.62 -10.59 9.75
CA LEU A 254 7.10 -9.45 10.49
C LEU A 254 8.09 -9.07 11.60
N LEU A 255 8.32 -7.78 11.79
CA LEU A 255 8.97 -7.23 12.98
C LEU A 255 7.90 -6.62 13.88
N VAL A 256 7.75 -7.18 15.08
CA VAL A 256 6.82 -6.70 16.10
C VAL A 256 7.62 -6.00 17.19
N ARG A 257 7.26 -4.76 17.50
CA ARG A 257 7.85 -4.05 18.63
C ARG A 257 7.26 -4.57 19.93
N SER A 258 8.12 -5.01 20.84
CA SER A 258 7.75 -5.41 22.19
C SER A 258 7.49 -4.17 23.05
N ILE A 259 6.54 -4.30 23.99
CA ILE A 259 6.25 -3.28 25.01
C ILE A 259 7.47 -2.96 25.90
N TYR A 260 8.48 -3.84 25.94
CA TYR A 260 9.72 -3.68 26.71
C TYR A 260 10.90 -3.09 25.91
N GLY A 261 10.66 -2.58 24.69
CA GLY A 261 11.68 -1.86 23.92
C GLY A 261 12.56 -2.72 22.99
N GLY A 262 12.15 -3.96 22.69
CA GLY A 262 12.81 -4.84 21.71
C GLY A 262 12.00 -5.03 20.41
N GLN A 263 12.57 -5.71 19.43
CA GLN A 263 11.86 -6.20 18.25
C GLN A 263 11.91 -7.72 18.21
N VAL A 264 10.78 -8.35 17.94
CA VAL A 264 10.68 -9.79 17.71
C VAL A 264 10.42 -10.00 16.22
N LYS A 265 11.23 -10.86 15.61
CA LYS A 265 11.02 -11.31 14.25
C LYS A 265 10.16 -12.57 14.28
N ILE A 266 9.01 -12.51 13.64
CA ILE A 266 8.06 -13.63 13.53
C ILE A 266 7.62 -13.79 12.08
N ARG A 267 6.96 -14.92 11.79
CA ARG A 267 6.35 -15.23 10.50
C ARG A 267 4.84 -15.03 10.54
N LEU A 268 4.22 -14.84 9.38
CA LEU A 268 2.76 -14.73 9.27
C LEU A 268 2.08 -16.00 9.77
N SER A 269 2.61 -17.17 9.39
CA SER A 269 2.14 -18.49 9.87
C SER A 269 2.14 -18.64 11.39
N GLN A 270 2.94 -17.86 12.12
CA GLN A 270 3.04 -17.92 13.59
C GLN A 270 2.00 -17.06 14.31
N VAL A 271 1.29 -16.19 13.59
CA VAL A 271 0.26 -15.30 14.15
C VAL A 271 -1.10 -15.48 13.49
N LEU A 272 -1.17 -16.41 12.54
CA LEU A 272 -2.35 -16.82 11.83
C LEU A 272 -2.76 -18.19 12.37
N GLU A 273 -4.01 -18.30 12.78
CA GLU A 273 -4.64 -19.56 13.13
C GLU A 273 -5.75 -19.83 12.12
N GLN A 274 -5.80 -21.06 11.60
CA GLN A 274 -6.85 -21.49 10.70
C GLN A 274 -7.56 -22.72 11.28
N LEU A 275 -8.89 -22.65 11.31
CA LEU A 275 -9.77 -23.78 11.64
C LEU A 275 -10.81 -23.90 10.53
N ASN A 276 -10.63 -24.90 9.66
CA ASN A 276 -11.37 -25.02 8.41
C ASN A 276 -11.24 -23.72 7.58
N SER A 277 -12.36 -23.15 7.13
CA SER A 277 -12.37 -21.89 6.38
C SER A 277 -12.24 -20.64 7.26
N GLN A 278 -12.21 -20.75 8.59
CA GLN A 278 -12.10 -19.61 9.48
C GLN A 278 -10.65 -19.28 9.77
N ILE A 279 -10.26 -18.03 9.49
CA ILE A 279 -8.93 -17.50 9.75
C ILE A 279 -9.01 -16.47 10.88
N ARG A 280 -8.07 -16.56 11.83
CA ARG A 280 -7.87 -15.61 12.92
C ARG A 280 -6.45 -15.08 12.90
N ILE A 281 -6.29 -13.76 13.00
CA ILE A 281 -5.00 -13.11 13.12
C ILE A 281 -5.03 -12.24 14.39
N GLU A 282 -4.26 -12.63 15.40
CA GLU A 282 -4.28 -11.97 16.70
C GLU A 282 -3.48 -10.66 16.71
N LEU A 283 -2.57 -10.51 15.76
CA LEU A 283 -1.70 -9.36 15.62
C LEU A 283 -2.38 -8.24 14.82
N ASP A 284 -2.28 -7.00 15.29
CA ASP A 284 -2.69 -5.85 14.49
C ASP A 284 -1.63 -5.54 13.43
N LEU A 285 -1.87 -6.02 12.20
CA LEU A 285 -0.97 -5.89 11.06
C LEU A 285 -0.66 -4.43 10.67
N ASN A 286 -1.45 -3.45 11.13
CA ASN A 286 -1.18 -2.03 10.90
C ASN A 286 -0.10 -1.44 11.82
N THR A 287 0.39 -2.23 12.79
CA THR A 287 1.38 -1.80 13.78
C THR A 287 2.71 -2.52 13.67
N VAL A 288 2.83 -3.44 12.70
CA VAL A 288 4.02 -4.26 12.48
C VAL A 288 4.75 -3.84 11.21
N GLU A 289 6.05 -4.11 11.15
CA GLU A 289 6.84 -3.85 9.95
C GLU A 289 7.04 -5.17 9.17
N PHE A 290 6.61 -5.21 7.91
CA PHE A 290 6.93 -6.31 7.01
C PHE A 290 8.40 -6.21 6.56
N VAL A 291 9.11 -7.32 6.60
CA VAL A 291 10.47 -7.39 6.04
C VAL A 291 10.35 -7.60 4.54
N SER A 292 10.89 -6.68 3.76
CA SER A 292 10.94 -6.81 2.29
C SER A 292 11.77 -8.03 1.90
N LYS A 293 11.28 -8.77 0.90
CA LYS A 293 12.03 -9.86 0.25
C LYS A 293 13.18 -9.28 -0.59
#